data_AF-A0AAD7VYC3-F1
#
_entry.id   AF-A0AAD7VYC3-F1
#
_cell.length_a   1.000
_cell.length_b   1.000
_cell.length_c   1.000
_cell.angle_alpha   90.00
_cell.angle_beta   90.00
_cell.angle_gamma   90.00
#
_symmetry.space_group_name_H-M   'P 1'
#
loop_
_entity.id
_entity.type
_entity.pdbx_description
1 polymer ?
#
loop_
_entity_poly.entity_id
_entity_poly.type
_entity_poly.pdbx_seq_one_letter_code
_entity_poly.pdbx_strand_id
1 'polypeptide(L)'
;MLLGNKADSTHERVVKREEGEKLAKEFGVPFMETSAKSALNVELAFTAVAKELKHRSVKESSEPKFQLQEYVNKEMKTTGCCRS
;
A
#
# COMPACT_ATOMS: atom_id res chain seq x y z
N MET A 1 5.96 3.74 4.08
CA MET A 1 4.60 3.21 3.86
C MET A 1 4.00 2.83 5.20
N LEU A 2 2.74 3.16 5.47
CA LEU A 2 2.01 2.76 6.67
C LEU A 2 1.09 1.56 6.36
N LEU A 3 1.12 0.53 7.20
CA LEU A 3 0.31 -0.67 7.03
C LEU A 3 -0.64 -0.87 8.21
N GLY A 4 -1.95 -0.93 7.93
CA GLY A 4 -2.96 -1.39 8.89
C GLY A 4 -3.11 -2.91 8.81
N ASN A 5 -2.40 -3.66 9.64
CA ASN A 5 -2.45 -5.12 9.64
C ASN A 5 -3.67 -5.66 10.41
N LYS A 6 -4.00 -6.95 10.22
CA LYS A 6 -5.15 -7.66 10.80
C LYS A 6 -6.49 -7.11 10.34
N ALA A 7 -6.59 -6.68 9.08
CA ALA A 7 -7.82 -6.14 8.50
C ALA A 7 -9.00 -7.14 8.51
N ASP A 8 -8.73 -8.43 8.67
CA ASP A 8 -9.72 -9.50 8.83
C ASP A 8 -10.46 -9.49 10.17
N SER A 9 -9.88 -8.90 11.23
CA SER A 9 -10.50 -8.78 12.55
C SER A 9 -11.48 -7.61 12.61
N THR A 10 -12.54 -7.65 11.79
CA THR A 10 -13.53 -6.56 11.70
C THR A 10 -14.27 -6.29 13.00
N HIS A 11 -14.54 -7.33 13.80
CA HIS A 11 -15.23 -7.22 15.08
C HIS A 11 -14.40 -6.57 16.20
N GLU A 12 -13.06 -6.65 16.10
CA GLU A 12 -12.12 -6.07 17.07
C GLU A 12 -11.49 -4.77 16.55
N ARG A 13 -12.05 -4.21 15.45
CA ARG A 13 -11.51 -3.03 14.81
C ARG A 13 -11.70 -1.80 15.71
N VAL A 14 -10.59 -1.28 16.20
CA VAL A 14 -10.54 -0.04 17.00
C VAL A 14 -10.07 1.18 16.22
N VAL A 15 -9.35 0.97 15.11
CA VAL A 15 -8.90 2.05 14.21
C VAL A 15 -9.67 1.95 12.90
N LYS A 16 -10.37 3.03 12.54
CA LYS A 16 -11.04 3.11 11.25
C LYS A 16 -10.03 3.31 10.13
N ARG A 17 -10.38 2.85 8.93
CA ARG A 17 -9.53 2.97 7.75
C ARG A 17 -9.18 4.44 7.47
N GLU A 18 -10.15 5.33 7.63
CA GLU A 18 -10.02 6.77 7.38
C GLU A 18 -9.02 7.44 8.33
N GLU A 19 -8.90 6.95 9.57
CA GLU A 19 -7.92 7.45 10.54
C GLU A 19 -6.49 7.06 10.14
N GLY A 20 -6.31 5.83 9.66
CA GLY A 20 -5.03 5.37 9.11
C GLY A 20 -4.63 6.13 7.84
N GLU A 21 -5.59 6.39 6.94
CA GLU A 21 -5.37 7.20 5.74
C GLU A 21 -5.00 8.64 6.08
N LYS A 22 -5.68 9.25 7.05
CA LYS A 22 -5.38 10.60 7.53
C LYS A 22 -3.96 10.67 8.09
N LEU A 23 -3.59 9.74 8.96
CA LEU A 23 -2.26 9.68 9.55
C LEU A 23 -1.19 9.53 8.45
N ALA A 24 -1.38 8.60 7.51
CA ALA A 24 -0.43 8.41 6.43
C ALA A 24 -0.25 9.68 5.56
N LYS A 25 -1.35 10.39 5.30
CA LYS A 25 -1.32 11.68 4.59
C LYS A 25 -0.53 12.74 5.35
N GLU A 26 -0.69 12.83 6.67
CA GLU A 26 0.07 13.76 7.52
C GLU A 26 1.57 13.48 7.49
N PHE A 27 1.96 12.21 7.46
CA PHE A 27 3.36 11.78 7.37
C PHE A 27 3.90 11.73 5.92
N GLY A 28 3.08 12.05 4.91
CA GLY A 28 3.47 12.01 3.50
C GLY A 28 3.79 10.61 2.98
N VAL A 29 3.26 9.55 3.61
CA VAL A 29 3.47 8.16 3.22
C VAL A 29 2.18 7.54 2.67
N PRO A 30 2.24 6.53 1.79
CA PRO A 30 1.07 5.73 1.42
C PRO A 30 0.47 4.99 2.64
N PHE A 31 -0.80 4.60 2.52
CA PHE A 31 -1.50 3.71 3.45
C PHE A 31 -2.03 2.46 2.74
N MET A 32 -2.07 1.32 3.43
CA MET A 32 -2.67 0.09 2.94
C MET A 32 -3.12 -0.79 4.11
N GLU A 33 -4.32 -1.35 4.03
CA GLU A 33 -4.76 -2.40 4.95
C GLU A 33 -4.27 -3.76 4.47
N THR A 34 -3.75 -4.56 5.38
CA THR A 34 -3.21 -5.90 5.11
C THR A 34 -3.76 -6.91 6.11
N SER A 35 -3.76 -8.18 5.74
CA SER A 35 -3.96 -9.26 6.69
C SER A 35 -2.91 -10.34 6.45
N ALA A 36 -2.02 -10.52 7.43
CA ALA A 36 -1.10 -11.64 7.44
C ALA A 36 -1.83 -13.00 7.51
N LYS A 37 -3.05 -13.04 8.07
CA LYS A 37 -3.83 -14.27 8.22
C LYS A 37 -4.48 -14.70 6.91
N SER A 38 -5.11 -13.78 6.19
CA SER A 38 -5.79 -14.06 4.92
C SER A 38 -4.93 -13.77 3.68
N ALA A 39 -3.67 -13.40 3.88
CA ALA A 39 -2.74 -12.91 2.85
C ALA A 39 -3.21 -11.65 2.09
N LEU A 40 -4.25 -10.97 2.58
CA LEU A 40 -4.78 -9.75 1.97
C LEU A 40 -3.69 -8.68 1.85
N ASN A 41 -3.42 -8.25 0.61
CA ASN A 41 -2.49 -7.17 0.26
C ASN A 41 -1.04 -7.34 0.74
N VAL A 42 -0.66 -8.49 1.30
CA VAL A 42 0.69 -8.74 1.83
C VAL A 42 1.71 -8.71 0.70
N GLU A 43 1.47 -9.45 -0.37
CA GLU A 43 2.37 -9.50 -1.54
C GLU A 43 2.54 -8.13 -2.20
N LEU A 44 1.43 -7.40 -2.35
CA LEU A 44 1.43 -6.06 -2.93
C LEU A 44 2.25 -5.07 -2.06
N ALA A 45 2.09 -5.12 -0.74
CA ALA A 45 2.83 -4.26 0.20
C ALA A 45 4.35 -4.48 0.09
N PHE A 46 4.80 -5.73 0.14
CA PHE A 46 6.23 -6.05 0.03
C PHE A 46 6.78 -5.70 -1.35
N THR A 47 6.04 -6.00 -2.42
CA THR A 47 6.44 -5.68 -3.80
C THR A 47 6.57 -4.18 -4.02
N ALA A 48 5.63 -3.37 -3.51
CA ALA A 48 5.68 -1.92 -3.60
C ALA A 48 6.95 -1.37 -2.94
N VAL A 49 7.23 -1.79 -1.70
CA VAL A 49 8.41 -1.36 -0.96
C VAL A 49 9.71 -1.81 -1.66
N ALA A 50 9.77 -3.05 -2.14
CA ALA A 50 10.94 -3.54 -2.87
C ALA A 50 11.20 -2.74 -4.16
N LYS A 51 10.15 -2.41 -4.92
CA LYS A 51 10.25 -1.56 -6.12
C LYS A 51 10.76 -0.16 -5.77
N GLU A 52 10.26 0.45 -4.71
CA GLU A 52 10.73 1.76 -4.24
C GLU A 52 12.21 1.71 -3.84
N LEU A 53 12.62 0.70 -3.07
CA LEU A 53 14.02 0.54 -2.66
C LEU A 53 14.94 0.35 -3.86
N LYS A 54 14.55 -0.50 -4.82
CA LYS A 54 15.31 -0.72 -6.06
C LYS A 54 15.49 0.61 -6.82
N HIS A 55 14.41 1.36 -7.01
CA HIS A 55 14.47 2.65 -7.72
C HIS A 55 15.33 3.71 -7.00
N ARG A 56 15.35 3.70 -5.66
CA ARG A 56 16.21 4.60 -4.88
C ARG A 56 17.69 4.19 -4.95
N SER A 57 17.97 2.89 -5.02
CA SER A 57 19.34 2.37 -5.11
C SER A 57 19.98 2.62 -6.47
N VAL A 58 19.18 2.61 -7.54
CA VAL A 58 19.61 2.89 -8.91
C VAL A 58 19.44 4.39 -9.15
N LYS A 59 20.46 5.20 -8.80
CA LYS A 59 20.53 6.63 -9.16
C LYS A 59 20.83 6.79 -10.66
N GLU A 60 19.99 6.27 -11.54
CA GLU A 60 20.07 6.56 -12.97
C GLU A 60 19.40 7.93 -13.20
N SER A 61 20.19 8.90 -13.67
CA SER A 61 19.82 10.31 -13.87
C SER A 61 18.77 10.55 -14.97
N SER A 62 18.16 9.48 -15.51
CA SER A 62 17.31 9.51 -16.70
C SER A 62 15.95 8.80 -16.55
N GLU A 63 15.73 8.02 -15.48
CA GLU A 63 14.45 7.32 -15.29
C GLU A 63 13.44 8.13 -14.44
N PRO A 64 12.14 8.04 -14.75
CA PRO A 64 11.11 8.69 -13.96
C PRO A 64 11.12 8.14 -12.52
N LYS A 65 10.99 9.04 -11.54
CA LYS A 65 10.92 8.66 -10.12
C LYS A 65 9.72 7.73 -9.90
N PHE A 66 9.97 6.53 -9.35
CA PHE A 66 8.89 5.64 -8.95
C PHE A 66 7.99 6.29 -7.90
N GLN A 67 6.72 6.48 -8.25
CA GLN A 67 5.71 7.04 -7.36
C GLN A 67 4.96 5.90 -6.67
N LEU A 68 5.37 5.59 -5.45
CA LEU A 68 4.81 4.44 -4.74
C LEU A 68 3.31 4.63 -4.40
N GLN A 69 2.84 5.85 -4.12
CA GLN A 69 1.39 6.10 -3.94
C GLN A 69 0.58 5.77 -5.20
N GLU A 70 1.08 6.14 -6.38
CA GLU A 70 0.41 5.89 -7.64
C GLU A 70 0.35 4.39 -7.96
N TYR A 71 1.46 3.69 -7.76
CA TYR A 71 1.52 2.23 -7.91
C TYR A 71 0.49 1.53 -7.01
N VAL A 72 0.46 1.86 -5.72
CA VAL A 72 -0.50 1.28 -4.77
C VAL A 72 -1.95 1.58 -5.19
N ASN A 73 -2.26 2.82 -5.55
CA ASN A 73 -3.61 3.22 -5.98
C ASN A 73 -4.05 2.52 -7.26
N LYS A 74 -3.14 2.30 -8.21
CA LYS A 74 -3.43 1.57 -9.45
C LYS A 74 -3.77 0.11 -9.16
N GLU A 75 -2.91 -0.57 -8.41
CA GLU A 75 -3.05 -2.00 -8.10
C GLU A 75 -4.31 -2.29 -7.27
N MET A 76 -4.69 -1.40 -6.35
CA MET A 76 -5.94 -1.51 -5.60
C MET A 76 -7.19 -1.29 -6.45
N LYS A 77 -7.12 -0.44 -7.49
CA LYS A 77 -8.24 -0.20 -8.42
C LYS A 77 -8.41 -1.34 -9.42
N THR A 78 -7.32 -1.97 -9.86
CA THR A 78 -7.37 -3.11 -10.79
C THR A 78 -8.03 -4.35 -10.20
N THR A 79 -8.00 -4.53 -8.87
CA THR A 79 -8.74 -5.60 -8.19
C THR A 79 -10.26 -5.36 -8.16
N GLY A 80 -10.73 -4.18 -8.56
CA GLY A 80 -12.12 -3.73 -8.41
C GLY A 80 -12.95 -3.64 -9.68
N CYS A 81 -12.48 -4.05 -10.87
CA CYS A 81 -13.27 -3.87 -12.11
C CYS A 81 -13.18 -5.06 -13.08
N CYS A 82 -14.33 -5.76 -13.22
CA CYS A 82 -14.76 -6.69 -14.28
C CYS A 82 -14.14 -8.11 -14.36
N ARG A 83 -14.84 -9.08 -13.74
CA ARG A 83 -15.12 -10.41 -14.32
C ARG A 83 -16.64 -10.61 -14.39
N SER A 84 -17.27 -9.94 -15.35
CA SER A 84 -18.55 -10.33 -15.95
C SER A 84 -18.37 -10.28 -17.45
#